data_AF-A0A183G081-F1
#
_entry.id   AF-A0A183G081-F1
#
_cell.length_a   1.000
_cell.length_b   1.000
_cell.length_c   1.000
_cell.angle_alpha   90.00
_cell.angle_beta   90.00
_cell.angle_gamma   90.00
#
_symmetry.space_group_name_H-M   'P 1'
#
loop_
_entity.id
_entity.type
_entity.pdbx_description
1 polymer ?
#
loop_
_entity_poly.entity_id
_entity_poly.type
_entity_poly.pdbx_seq_one_letter_code
_entity_poly.pdbx_strand_id
1 'polypeptide(L)'
;LGWVAITTYKANGLISGGSAAENRFGVVKATKTPCCVDTLLPGVCRALYNRNHVQFTTRCRTLPDFSFIQCCHSCHFNDNLYTGKGLPVATDLYRRDAEEMLLKPDTFKCFDRHGSQFCEAFAAKLSSWTRTGFTCQHTALAFRICRRTCGYCSGQIFTPLLDGQFVFYPSL
;
A
#
# COMPACT_ATOMS: atom_id res chain seq x y z
N LEU A 1 -48.83 -43.97 -11.91
CA LEU A 1 -47.38 -43.81 -11.63
C LEU A 1 -46.84 -42.78 -12.62
N GLY A 2 -46.92 -41.49 -12.26
CA GLY A 2 -46.52 -40.38 -13.11
C GLY A 2 -45.14 -39.88 -12.71
N TRP A 3 -44.27 -39.62 -13.70
CA TRP A 3 -42.99 -38.96 -13.51
C TRP A 3 -43.12 -37.50 -13.95
N VAL A 4 -42.69 -36.58 -13.07
CA VAL A 4 -42.63 -35.14 -13.34
C VAL A 4 -41.21 -34.81 -13.78
N ALA A 5 -41.05 -34.24 -14.98
CA ALA A 5 -39.81 -33.60 -15.41
C ALA A 5 -40.01 -32.09 -15.35
N ILE A 6 -39.26 -31.41 -14.48
CA ILE A 6 -39.23 -29.94 -14.40
C ILE A 6 -38.13 -29.46 -15.35
N THR A 7 -38.53 -28.89 -16.49
CA THR A 7 -37.66 -28.10 -17.36
C THR A 7 -37.53 -26.68 -16.78
N THR A 8 -36.31 -26.24 -16.49
CA THR A 8 -36.04 -24.85 -16.09
C THR A 8 -35.94 -23.97 -17.35
N TYR A 9 -36.74 -22.91 -17.36
CA TYR A 9 -36.84 -21.95 -18.46
C TYR A 9 -35.73 -20.88 -18.34
N LYS A 10 -35.04 -20.60 -19.45
CA LYS A 10 -34.07 -19.52 -19.58
C LYS A 10 -34.82 -18.21 -19.85
N ALA A 11 -34.83 -17.28 -18.89
CA ALA A 11 -35.37 -15.94 -19.08
C ALA A 11 -34.23 -14.94 -19.27
N ASN A 12 -34.18 -14.32 -20.46
CA ASN A 12 -33.37 -13.15 -20.76
C ASN A 12 -33.98 -11.90 -20.10
N GLY A 13 -33.15 -11.07 -19.46
CA GLY A 13 -33.57 -9.78 -18.91
C GLY A 13 -32.37 -8.85 -18.67
N LEU A 14 -32.42 -7.71 -19.37
CA LEU A 14 -31.47 -6.60 -19.46
C LEU A 14 -30.77 -6.16 -18.16
N ILE A 15 -29.48 -5.82 -18.27
CA ILE A 15 -28.92 -4.65 -17.56
C ILE A 15 -28.11 -3.80 -18.56
N SER A 16 -28.46 -2.52 -18.53
CA SER A 16 -28.02 -1.35 -19.28
C SER A 16 -26.52 -1.25 -19.60
N GLY A 17 -26.25 -0.77 -20.81
CA GLY A 17 -24.93 -0.47 -21.35
C GLY A 17 -24.17 0.65 -20.62
N GLY A 18 -22.85 0.56 -20.77
CA GLY A 18 -21.85 1.52 -20.30
C GLY A 18 -20.46 1.10 -20.76
N SER A 19 -20.22 1.29 -22.06
CA SER A 19 -18.93 1.55 -22.73
C SER A 19 -17.70 0.69 -22.41
N ALA A 20 -17.43 -0.22 -23.36
CA ALA A 20 -16.19 -0.35 -24.12
C ALA A 20 -14.83 -0.32 -23.38
N ALA A 21 -14.08 -1.40 -23.61
CA ALA A 21 -12.66 -1.60 -23.36
C ALA A 21 -12.29 -2.11 -21.95
N GLU A 22 -12.74 -3.33 -21.65
CA GLU A 22 -11.86 -4.28 -20.95
C GLU A 22 -10.66 -4.60 -21.85
N ASN A 23 -9.74 -3.62 -21.96
CA ASN A 23 -8.45 -3.85 -22.54
C ASN A 23 -7.63 -4.58 -21.48
N ARG A 24 -7.47 -5.88 -21.66
CA ARG A 24 -6.70 -6.80 -20.81
C ARG A 24 -5.20 -6.48 -20.85
N PHE A 25 -4.81 -5.28 -20.45
CA PHE A 25 -3.48 -5.01 -19.96
C PHE A 25 -3.56 -5.15 -18.44
N GLY A 26 -3.25 -6.35 -17.94
CA GLY A 26 -3.32 -6.65 -16.51
C GLY A 26 -2.57 -5.57 -15.72
N VAL A 27 -3.28 -4.84 -14.86
CA VAL A 27 -2.68 -3.88 -13.96
C VAL A 27 -1.68 -4.62 -13.08
N VAL A 28 -0.38 -4.35 -13.26
CA VAL A 28 0.64 -4.94 -12.40
C VAL A 28 0.60 -4.21 -11.06
N LYS A 29 -0.06 -4.83 -10.08
CA LYS A 29 -0.15 -4.33 -8.70
C LYS A 29 1.23 -4.37 -8.04
N ALA A 30 1.38 -3.58 -6.99
CA ALA A 30 2.54 -3.65 -6.11
C ALA A 30 2.51 -4.95 -5.31
N THR A 31 3.65 -5.62 -5.22
CA THR A 31 3.84 -6.86 -4.42
C THR A 31 4.65 -6.60 -3.15
N LYS A 32 5.18 -5.39 -2.99
CA LYS A 32 5.98 -4.95 -1.86
C LYS A 32 5.69 -3.49 -1.57
N THR A 33 5.86 -3.10 -0.32
CA THR A 33 5.92 -1.70 0.09
C THR A 33 7.15 -0.99 -0.51
N PRO A 34 7.17 0.35 -0.52
CA PRO A 34 8.34 1.13 -0.93
C PRO A 34 9.59 0.76 -0.12
N CYS A 35 10.77 0.94 -0.73
CA CYS A 35 12.04 0.77 -0.03
C CYS A 35 12.05 1.64 1.23
N CYS A 36 12.37 1.04 2.36
CA CYS A 36 12.31 1.73 3.65
C CYS A 36 13.56 2.56 3.89
N VAL A 37 13.56 3.77 3.33
CA VAL A 37 14.63 4.77 3.48
C VAL A 37 14.05 6.12 3.88
N ASP A 38 14.85 6.94 4.56
CA ASP A 38 14.46 8.30 4.95
C ASP A 38 14.58 9.26 3.76
N THR A 39 13.51 9.43 2.98
CA THR A 39 13.53 10.35 1.82
C THR A 39 13.65 11.83 2.20
N LEU A 40 13.37 12.20 3.47
CA LEU A 40 13.68 13.53 3.99
C LEU A 40 15.14 13.71 4.42
N LEU A 41 15.98 12.67 4.26
CA LEU A 41 17.32 12.52 4.84
C LEU A 41 17.29 12.14 6.34
N PRO A 42 18.17 11.22 6.79
CA PRO A 42 18.23 10.79 8.19
C PRO A 42 18.45 11.93 9.18
N GLY A 43 19.23 12.96 8.80
CA GLY A 43 19.48 14.13 9.64
C GLY A 43 18.21 14.94 9.94
N VAL A 44 17.31 15.07 8.95
CA VAL A 44 16.03 15.77 9.12
C VAL A 44 15.10 14.96 10.00
N CYS A 45 14.97 13.65 9.75
CA CYS A 45 14.15 12.77 10.59
C CYS A 45 14.65 12.73 12.05
N ARG A 46 15.97 12.73 12.27
CA ARG A 46 16.58 12.85 13.60
C ARG A 46 16.29 14.20 14.25
N ALA A 47 16.40 15.30 13.51
CA ALA A 47 16.06 16.63 14.04
C ALA A 47 14.57 16.73 14.43
N LEU A 48 13.67 16.17 13.62
CA LEU A 48 12.24 16.09 13.93
C LEU A 48 11.99 15.26 15.20
N TYR A 49 12.67 14.12 15.34
CA TYR A 49 12.58 13.29 16.54
C TYR A 49 13.07 14.03 17.80
N ASN A 50 14.27 14.60 17.75
CA ASN A 50 14.87 15.31 18.89
C ASN A 50 14.08 16.56 19.30
N ARG A 51 13.41 17.20 18.35
CA ARG A 51 12.55 18.35 18.64
C ARG A 51 11.31 17.93 19.45
N ASN A 52 10.66 16.83 19.08
CA ASN A 52 9.48 16.33 19.78
C ASN A 52 9.26 14.84 19.50
N HIS A 53 9.71 14.00 20.44
CA HIS A 53 9.63 12.55 20.34
C HIS A 53 8.19 12.03 20.22
N VAL A 54 7.25 12.63 20.96
CA VAL A 54 5.84 12.22 20.97
C VAL A 54 5.22 12.49 19.61
N GLN A 55 5.37 13.72 19.10
CA GLN A 55 4.82 14.11 17.80
C GLN A 55 5.42 13.28 16.66
N PHE A 56 6.73 13.04 16.68
CA PHE A 56 7.39 12.19 15.69
C PHE A 56 6.81 10.78 15.70
N THR A 57 6.74 10.16 16.87
CA THR A 57 6.22 8.80 17.03
C THR A 57 4.76 8.71 16.62
N THR A 58 3.92 9.68 17.01
CA THR A 58 2.52 9.73 16.57
C THR A 58 2.42 9.75 15.06
N ARG A 59 3.22 10.56 14.36
CA ARG A 59 3.23 10.60 12.89
C ARG A 59 3.65 9.26 12.29
N CYS A 60 4.66 8.59 12.85
CA CYS A 60 5.04 7.25 12.40
C CYS A 60 3.87 6.23 12.52
N ARG A 61 2.97 6.36 13.50
CA ARG A 61 1.88 5.38 13.72
C ARG A 61 0.53 5.79 13.09
N THR A 62 0.45 6.99 12.51
CA THR A 62 -0.82 7.55 12.01
C THR A 62 -0.76 7.99 10.56
N LEU A 63 0.41 8.34 10.04
CA LEU A 63 0.59 8.88 8.69
C LEU A 63 1.41 7.92 7.83
N PRO A 64 0.78 7.18 6.91
CA PRO A 64 1.49 6.22 6.07
C PRO A 64 2.61 6.84 5.23
N ASP A 65 2.41 8.06 4.70
CA ASP A 65 3.46 8.71 3.91
C ASP A 65 4.66 9.11 4.76
N PHE A 66 4.42 9.49 6.02
CA PHE A 66 5.50 9.80 6.95
C PHE A 66 6.27 8.52 7.30
N SER A 67 5.53 7.47 7.65
CA SER A 67 6.05 6.19 8.12
C SER A 67 6.74 5.37 7.04
N PHE A 68 6.21 5.29 5.82
CA PHE A 68 6.74 4.38 4.79
C PHE A 68 7.56 5.08 3.71
N ILE A 69 7.54 6.42 3.65
CA ILE A 69 8.29 7.18 2.64
C ILE A 69 9.24 8.21 3.27
N GLN A 70 8.75 9.11 4.11
CA GLN A 70 9.53 10.28 4.51
C GLN A 70 10.63 9.95 5.51
N CYS A 71 10.29 9.20 6.56
CA CYS A 71 11.18 8.86 7.66
C CYS A 71 11.10 7.37 7.98
N CYS A 72 11.09 6.51 6.96
CA CYS A 72 10.83 5.09 7.14
C CYS A 72 11.86 4.38 8.02
N HIS A 73 13.14 4.58 7.71
CA HIS A 73 14.20 3.98 8.50
C HIS A 73 14.15 4.49 9.95
N SER A 74 14.00 5.81 10.11
CA SER A 74 13.85 6.43 11.42
C SER A 74 12.61 5.96 12.18
N CYS A 75 11.48 5.67 11.52
CA CYS A 75 10.23 5.26 12.18
C CYS A 75 10.23 3.79 12.64
N HIS A 76 10.98 2.91 11.97
CA HIS A 76 10.86 1.47 12.16
C HIS A 76 12.16 0.76 12.61
N PHE A 77 13.33 1.38 12.38
CA PHE A 77 14.64 0.75 12.57
C PHE A 77 15.61 1.59 13.42
N ASN A 78 15.13 2.63 14.09
CA ASN A 78 15.97 3.39 15.00
C ASN A 78 16.03 2.68 16.36
N ASP A 79 17.19 2.11 16.67
CA ASP A 79 17.45 1.40 17.94
C ASP A 79 17.29 2.29 19.18
N ASN A 80 17.37 3.62 19.02
CA ASN A 80 17.20 4.58 20.10
C ASN A 80 15.73 5.03 20.30
N LEU A 81 14.81 4.57 19.45
CA LEU A 81 13.39 4.93 19.52
C LEU A 81 12.67 3.99 20.49
N TYR A 82 12.77 4.30 21.78
CA TYR A 82 11.89 3.70 22.79
C TYR A 82 10.44 3.97 22.41
N THR A 83 9.67 2.90 22.23
CA THR A 83 8.20 3.05 22.23
C THR A 83 7.82 3.66 23.58
N GLY A 84 6.87 4.61 23.59
CA GLY A 84 6.37 5.18 24.83
C GLY A 84 6.00 4.05 25.79
N LYS A 85 6.78 3.93 26.90
CA LYS A 85 6.90 2.82 27.89
C LYS A 85 8.27 2.14 27.99
N GLY A 86 9.32 2.59 27.28
CA GLY A 86 10.67 2.06 27.49
C GLY A 86 10.86 0.62 27.01
N LEU A 87 9.93 0.12 26.19
CA LEU A 87 10.01 -1.21 25.60
C LEU A 87 10.85 -1.14 24.32
N PRO A 88 11.77 -2.10 24.11
CA PRO A 88 12.56 -2.17 22.88
C PRO A 88 11.62 -2.23 21.67
N VAL A 89 12.09 -1.65 20.56
CA VAL A 89 11.45 -1.79 19.25
C VAL A 89 11.22 -3.28 19.03
N ALA A 90 9.95 -3.69 18.96
CA ALA A 90 9.63 -5.05 18.57
C ALA A 90 10.39 -5.34 17.27
N THR A 91 11.00 -6.52 17.14
CA THR A 91 11.78 -6.99 15.96
C THR A 91 11.03 -6.91 14.63
N ASP A 92 9.82 -6.35 14.64
CA ASP A 92 8.85 -6.33 13.56
C ASP A 92 7.90 -5.09 13.63
N LEU A 93 8.40 -3.95 14.12
CA LEU A 93 7.61 -2.71 14.19
C LEU A 93 7.11 -2.27 12.82
N TYR A 94 7.91 -2.51 11.77
CA TYR A 94 7.52 -2.31 10.38
C TYR A 94 6.23 -3.05 10.02
N ARG A 95 6.16 -4.38 10.23
CA ARG A 95 4.97 -5.16 9.89
C ARG A 95 3.77 -4.72 10.71
N ARG A 96 3.94 -4.49 12.01
CA ARG A 96 2.84 -4.02 12.88
C ARG A 96 2.20 -2.75 12.32
N ASP A 97 3.02 -1.76 11.97
CA ASP A 97 2.51 -0.49 11.44
C ASP A 97 1.89 -0.66 10.07
N ALA A 98 2.41 -1.56 9.26
CA ALA A 98 1.90 -1.83 7.94
C ALA A 98 0.56 -2.59 7.99
N GLU A 99 0.39 -3.53 8.93
CA GLU A 99 -0.90 -4.15 9.22
C GLU A 99 -1.93 -3.13 9.71
N GLU A 100 -1.55 -2.30 10.69
CA GLU A 100 -2.47 -1.31 11.27
C GLU A 100 -2.85 -0.23 10.25
N MET A 101 -1.93 0.24 9.41
CA MET A 101 -2.20 1.37 8.51
C MET A 101 -2.61 1.00 7.10
N LEU A 102 -2.23 -0.20 6.63
CA LEU A 102 -2.47 -0.63 5.25
C LEU A 102 -3.54 -1.70 5.13
N LEU A 103 -3.62 -2.63 6.08
CA LEU A 103 -4.50 -3.79 5.96
C LEU A 103 -5.78 -3.66 6.76
N LYS A 104 -5.74 -2.98 7.89
CA LYS A 104 -6.89 -2.85 8.77
C LYS A 104 -7.96 -1.96 8.12
N PRO A 105 -9.16 -2.51 7.81
CA PRO A 105 -10.18 -1.82 7.03
C PRO A 105 -10.72 -0.57 7.76
N ASP A 106 -10.73 -0.59 9.08
CA ASP A 106 -11.35 0.45 9.91
C ASP A 106 -10.51 1.72 10.06
N THR A 107 -9.26 1.74 9.58
CA THR A 107 -8.36 2.87 9.89
C THR A 107 -8.51 4.05 8.95
N PHE A 108 -9.19 3.92 7.80
CA PHE A 108 -9.23 4.93 6.74
C PHE A 108 -7.84 5.43 6.29
N LYS A 109 -6.75 4.79 6.72
CA LYS A 109 -5.36 5.20 6.42
C LYS A 109 -4.90 4.67 5.07
N CYS A 110 -5.53 3.62 4.54
CA CYS A 110 -5.21 3.06 3.24
C CYS A 110 -6.24 3.44 2.17
N PHE A 111 -5.95 4.52 1.44
CA PHE A 111 -6.82 5.09 0.42
C PHE A 111 -6.00 5.73 -0.70
N ASP A 112 -6.63 5.94 -1.85
CA ASP A 112 -6.07 6.71 -2.95
C ASP A 112 -6.23 8.20 -2.65
N ARG A 113 -5.12 8.94 -2.68
CA ARG A 113 -5.14 10.40 -2.48
C ARG A 113 -5.80 11.12 -3.66
N HIS A 114 -5.68 10.56 -4.86
CA HIS A 114 -6.35 11.04 -6.06
C HIS A 114 -7.66 10.29 -6.33
N GLY A 115 -8.49 10.85 -7.22
CA GLY A 115 -9.76 10.23 -7.62
C GLY A 115 -9.57 8.88 -8.32
N SER A 116 -10.60 8.03 -8.25
CA SER A 116 -10.58 6.66 -8.81
C SER A 116 -10.22 6.65 -10.29
N GLN A 117 -10.83 7.51 -11.11
CA GLN A 117 -10.52 7.61 -12.55
C GLN A 117 -9.04 7.89 -12.81
N PHE A 118 -8.43 8.76 -12.01
CA PHE A 118 -7.00 9.05 -12.13
C PHE A 118 -6.17 7.82 -11.78
N CYS A 119 -6.48 7.16 -10.67
CA CYS A 119 -5.70 6.04 -10.19
C CYS A 119 -5.86 4.79 -11.06
N GLU A 120 -7.04 4.56 -11.63
CA GLU A 120 -7.29 3.50 -12.62
C GLU A 120 -6.47 3.75 -13.89
N ALA A 121 -6.49 4.98 -14.43
CA ALA A 121 -5.69 5.34 -15.60
C ALA A 121 -4.17 5.27 -15.32
N PHE A 122 -3.75 5.64 -14.11
CA PHE A 122 -2.36 5.52 -13.65
C PHE A 122 -1.93 4.05 -13.59
N ALA A 123 -2.78 3.18 -13.03
CA ALA A 123 -2.48 1.77 -12.85
C ALA A 123 -2.54 0.97 -14.16
N ALA A 124 -3.48 1.31 -15.04
CA ALA A 124 -3.66 0.68 -16.35
C ALA A 124 -2.68 1.20 -17.42
N LYS A 125 -1.87 2.21 -17.10
CA LYS A 125 -0.98 2.87 -18.05
C LYS A 125 -1.76 3.35 -19.29
N LEU A 126 -2.89 4.02 -19.09
CA LEU A 126 -3.78 4.44 -20.19
C LEU A 126 -3.68 5.94 -20.52
N SER A 127 -2.79 6.68 -19.87
CA SER A 127 -2.67 8.15 -20.00
C SER A 127 -1.26 8.58 -20.42
N SER A 128 -1.03 9.89 -20.60
CA SER A 128 0.29 10.50 -20.91
C SER A 128 1.43 10.06 -20.00
N TRP A 129 1.13 9.46 -18.84
CA TRP A 129 2.07 8.83 -17.90
C TRP A 129 2.72 7.54 -18.42
N THR A 130 2.18 6.90 -19.46
CA THR A 130 2.85 5.80 -20.18
C THR A 130 4.23 6.18 -20.67
N ARG A 131 4.37 7.42 -21.18
CA ARG A 131 5.64 7.92 -21.74
C ARG A 131 6.68 8.22 -20.67
N THR A 132 6.25 8.53 -19.45
CA THR A 132 7.12 8.82 -18.30
C THR A 132 7.47 7.56 -17.51
N GLY A 133 6.85 6.42 -17.83
CA GLY A 133 7.10 5.14 -17.17
C GLY A 133 6.51 5.03 -15.76
N PHE A 134 5.85 6.07 -15.23
CA PHE A 134 5.27 6.07 -13.90
C PHE A 134 4.03 5.16 -13.83
N THR A 135 4.12 4.15 -12.96
CA THR A 135 3.13 3.07 -12.80
C THR A 135 3.11 2.64 -11.34
N CYS A 136 2.30 1.64 -10.99
CA CYS A 136 2.31 1.05 -9.65
C CYS A 136 3.66 0.42 -9.25
N GLN A 137 4.60 0.25 -10.18
CA GLN A 137 5.98 -0.17 -9.90
C GLN A 137 6.86 0.97 -9.38
N HIS A 138 6.47 2.24 -9.57
CA HIS A 138 7.17 3.40 -9.00
C HIS A 138 6.76 3.57 -7.55
N THR A 139 7.37 2.76 -6.69
CA THR A 139 6.80 2.41 -5.39
C THR A 139 6.48 3.63 -4.52
N ALA A 140 7.39 4.60 -4.40
CA ALA A 140 7.16 5.77 -3.57
C ALA A 140 6.05 6.70 -4.10
N LEU A 141 5.99 6.92 -5.42
CA LEU A 141 4.99 7.78 -6.04
C LEU A 141 3.60 7.12 -6.01
N ALA A 142 3.54 5.85 -6.42
CA ALA A 142 2.34 5.05 -6.42
C ALA A 142 1.73 4.92 -5.01
N PHE A 143 2.58 4.70 -4.00
CA PHE A 143 2.16 4.63 -2.60
C PHE A 143 1.58 5.95 -2.07
N ARG A 144 2.09 7.09 -2.52
CA ARG A 144 1.59 8.42 -2.11
C ARG A 144 0.26 8.80 -2.74
N ILE A 145 0.08 8.40 -4.01
CA ILE A 145 -1.01 8.91 -4.86
C ILE A 145 -2.15 7.91 -5.00
N CYS A 146 -1.83 6.65 -5.27
CA CYS A 146 -2.80 5.60 -5.62
C CYS A 146 -2.56 4.33 -4.79
N ARG A 147 -2.41 4.49 -3.47
CA ARG A 147 -2.06 3.42 -2.53
C ARG A 147 -3.00 2.21 -2.65
N ARG A 148 -4.30 2.44 -2.67
CA ARG A 148 -5.31 1.37 -2.73
C ARG A 148 -5.38 0.77 -4.12
N THR A 149 -5.50 1.61 -5.15
CA THR A 149 -5.60 1.13 -6.53
C THR A 149 -4.34 0.36 -6.94
N CYS A 150 -3.16 0.74 -6.47
CA CYS A 150 -1.92 0.01 -6.75
C CYS A 150 -1.72 -1.26 -5.90
N GLY A 151 -2.61 -1.57 -4.96
CA GLY A 151 -2.58 -2.82 -4.21
C GLY A 151 -1.79 -2.78 -2.91
N TYR A 152 -1.33 -1.61 -2.44
CA TYR A 152 -0.65 -1.52 -1.14
C TYR A 152 -1.57 -1.72 0.06
N CYS A 153 -2.89 -1.73 -0.14
CA CYS A 153 -3.87 -2.00 0.90
C CYS A 153 -4.32 -3.48 0.94
N SER A 154 -3.69 -4.36 0.16
CA SER A 154 -4.00 -5.79 0.17
C SER A 154 -2.91 -6.57 0.90
N GLY A 155 -3.28 -7.64 1.59
CA GLY A 155 -2.34 -8.52 2.31
C GLY A 155 -1.30 -9.22 1.43
N GLN A 156 -1.44 -9.10 0.10
CA GLN A 156 -0.52 -9.67 -0.89
C GLN A 156 0.90 -9.08 -0.80
N ILE A 157 1.07 -7.93 -0.16
CA ILE A 157 2.40 -7.35 0.09
C ILE A 157 3.13 -7.99 1.28
N PHE A 158 2.44 -8.81 2.09
CA PHE A 158 2.99 -9.51 3.25
C PHE A 158 2.94 -11.03 3.12
N THR A 159 2.29 -11.56 2.09
CA THR A 159 2.36 -12.99 1.80
C THR A 159 3.79 -13.34 1.39
N PRO A 160 4.47 -14.24 2.13
CA PRO A 160 5.71 -14.79 1.64
C PRO A 160 5.39 -15.50 0.33
N LEU A 161 6.00 -15.05 -0.76
CA LEU A 161 6.26 -15.95 -1.87
C LEU A 161 6.93 -17.18 -1.25
N LEU A 162 6.50 -18.37 -1.67
CA LEU A 162 6.94 -19.69 -1.18
C LEU A 162 8.43 -19.99 -1.42
N ASP A 163 9.27 -18.97 -1.51
CA ASP A 163 10.72 -19.02 -1.58
C ASP A 163 11.24 -18.09 -0.48
N GLY A 164 11.59 -18.68 0.66
CA GLY A 164 11.87 -17.97 1.92
C GLY A 164 12.95 -16.89 1.82
N GLN A 165 12.54 -15.65 1.58
CA GLN A 165 13.38 -14.49 1.84
C GLN A 165 12.52 -13.25 2.09
N PHE A 166 12.34 -12.91 3.37
CA PHE A 166 12.20 -11.51 3.75
C PHE A 166 13.50 -10.84 3.31
N VAL A 167 13.51 -10.27 2.11
CA VAL A 167 14.64 -9.44 1.69
C VAL A 167 14.48 -8.11 2.38
N PHE A 168 14.91 -8.07 3.64
CA PHE A 168 15.57 -6.88 4.16
C PHE A 168 16.70 -6.59 3.18
N TYR A 169 16.56 -5.54 2.39
CA TYR A 169 17.72 -4.89 1.80
C TYR A 169 18.15 -3.81 2.79
N PRO A 170 19.02 -4.11 3.78
CA PRO A 170 19.89 -3.06 4.27
C PRO A 170 20.73 -2.66 3.05
N SER A 171 20.53 -1.44 2.57
CA SER A 171 21.44 -0.91 1.56
C SER A 171 22.78 -0.69 2.25
N LEU A 172 23.85 -1.19 1.61
CA LEU A 172 25.26 -0.95 1.92
C LEU A 172 25.54 0.51 2.31
#